data_AF-A0A520AZE2-F1
#
_entry.id   AF-A0A520AZE2-F1
#
_cell.length_a   1.000
_cell.length_b   1.000
_cell.length_c   1.000
_cell.angle_alpha   90.00
_cell.angle_beta   90.00
_cell.angle_gamma   90.00
#
_symmetry.space_group_name_H-M   'P 1'
#
loop_
_entity.id
_entity.type
_entity.pdbx_description
1 polymer ?
#
loop_
_entity_poly.entity_id
_entity_poly.type
_entity_poly.pdbx_seq_one_letter_code
_entity_poly.pdbx_strand_id
1 'polypeptide(L)'
;MRIPKIKIPKKYLKIGAWILGVFLIIFIAVGAYAYSKREALLKKMVAKAIAKADKDYNLDVKIGSAGFTGLSTVKMTAISVVPKDRDTLVNLNELSVGVKLFPLIFGNVKLAELKLNEGFVNIVFKDSISNIDFILKRKKKDSTETKSKVNLSEIASNLLNQVLYKIPDDMDVKNMVFKLNDNDTAKLSFATVATIDGGDLKSTINVNNGESTWHFDGYVNPGSKELSITAYADGKKLELPYLNNKLHAKLSFDTL
;
A
#
# COMPACT_ATOMS: atom_id res chain seq x y z
N MET A 1 44.53 21.84 -5.93
CA MET A 1 44.73 21.38 -7.33
C MET A 1 43.98 22.33 -8.27
N ARG A 2 44.68 22.97 -9.22
CA ARG A 2 44.05 23.84 -10.23
C ARG A 2 43.62 22.99 -11.42
N ILE A 3 42.31 22.90 -11.68
CA ILE A 3 41.77 22.21 -12.86
C ILE A 3 42.25 22.97 -14.10
N PRO A 4 42.87 22.31 -15.10
CA PRO A 4 43.36 23.00 -16.30
C PRO A 4 42.19 23.58 -17.10
N LYS A 5 42.32 24.86 -17.52
CA LYS A 5 41.33 25.53 -18.38
C LYS A 5 41.39 24.97 -19.79
N ILE A 6 40.53 24.01 -20.10
CA ILE A 6 40.34 23.49 -21.46
C ILE A 6 39.68 24.59 -22.31
N LYS A 7 40.39 25.14 -23.29
CA LYS A 7 39.84 26.10 -24.27
C LYS A 7 39.11 25.34 -25.39
N ILE A 8 37.84 25.01 -25.18
CA ILE A 8 37.00 24.38 -26.21
C ILE A 8 36.70 25.41 -27.32
N PRO A 9 37.01 25.14 -28.60
CA PRO A 9 36.71 26.07 -29.68
C PRO A 9 35.20 26.29 -29.84
N LYS A 10 34.78 27.55 -30.06
CA LYS A 10 33.36 27.96 -30.16
C LYS A 10 32.54 27.14 -31.18
N LYS A 11 33.19 26.60 -32.22
CA LYS A 11 32.57 25.73 -33.24
C LYS A 11 32.06 24.40 -32.64
N TYR A 12 32.84 23.74 -31.79
CA TYR A 12 32.44 22.48 -31.16
C TYR A 12 31.36 22.67 -30.08
N LEU A 13 31.38 23.81 -29.38
CA LEU A 13 30.30 24.18 -28.47
C LEU A 13 28.95 24.37 -29.20
N LYS A 14 28.95 25.01 -30.38
CA LYS A 14 27.74 25.17 -31.20
C LYS A 14 27.21 23.82 -31.72
N ILE A 15 28.09 22.94 -32.18
CA ILE A 15 27.71 21.60 -32.65
C ILE A 15 27.17 20.76 -31.50
N GLY A 16 27.85 20.76 -30.34
CA GLY A 16 27.39 20.07 -29.14
C GLY A 16 26.02 20.57 -28.68
N ALA A 17 25.79 21.88 -28.69
CA ALA A 17 24.48 22.46 -28.37
C ALA A 17 23.38 22.04 -29.36
N TRP A 18 23.69 21.97 -30.66
CA TRP A 18 22.75 21.48 -31.67
C TRP A 18 22.40 20.00 -31.48
N ILE A 19 23.40 19.16 -31.24
CA ILE A 19 23.21 17.73 -30.97
C ILE A 19 22.33 17.55 -29.72
N LEU A 20 22.67 18.24 -28.63
CA LEU A 20 21.85 18.22 -27.40
C LEU A 20 20.43 18.71 -27.65
N GLY A 21 20.25 19.76 -28.46
CA GLY A 21 18.93 20.27 -28.83
C GLY A 21 18.09 19.23 -29.60
N VAL A 22 18.68 18.56 -30.58
CA VAL A 22 18.00 17.49 -31.34
C VAL A 22 17.64 16.31 -30.43
N PHE A 23 18.56 15.86 -29.59
CA PHE A 23 18.27 14.79 -28.63
C PHE A 23 17.15 15.17 -27.66
N LEU A 24 17.12 16.41 -27.18
CA LEU A 24 16.06 16.90 -26.31
C LEU A 24 14.70 16.87 -27.03
N ILE A 25 14.63 17.30 -28.29
CA ILE A 25 13.39 17.27 -29.08
C ILE A 25 12.90 15.83 -29.27
N ILE A 26 13.79 14.89 -29.62
CA ILE A 26 13.46 13.48 -29.76
C ILE A 26 12.94 12.91 -28.44
N PHE A 27 13.61 13.22 -27.33
CA PHE A 27 13.20 12.76 -26.01
C PHE A 27 11.81 13.26 -25.62
N ILE A 28 11.50 14.53 -25.90
CA ILE A 28 10.17 15.12 -25.68
C ILE A 28 9.13 14.43 -26.56
N ALA A 29 9.42 14.20 -27.84
CA ALA A 29 8.49 13.54 -28.77
C ALA A 29 8.16 12.10 -28.32
N VAL A 30 9.18 11.33 -27.93
CA VAL A 30 9.00 9.97 -27.39
C VAL A 30 8.20 10.00 -26.08
N GLY A 31 8.52 10.94 -25.18
CA GLY A 31 7.80 11.13 -23.92
C GLY A 31 6.32 11.46 -24.15
N ALA A 32 6.01 12.36 -25.07
CA ALA A 32 4.64 12.73 -25.43
C ALA A 32 3.87 11.54 -26.04
N TYR A 33 4.52 10.76 -26.91
CA TYR A 33 3.92 9.56 -27.46
C TYR A 33 3.62 8.52 -26.37
N ALA A 34 4.58 8.24 -25.49
CA ALA A 34 4.40 7.31 -24.37
C ALA A 34 3.27 7.77 -23.44
N TYR A 35 3.22 9.07 -23.12
CA TYR A 35 2.16 9.68 -22.33
C TYR A 35 0.78 9.51 -22.99
N SER A 36 0.68 9.66 -24.31
CA SER A 36 -0.60 9.50 -25.03
C SER A 36 -1.17 8.07 -24.96
N LYS A 37 -0.30 7.05 -24.82
CA LYS A 37 -0.70 5.62 -24.80
C LYS A 37 -0.95 5.07 -23.40
N ARG A 38 -0.59 5.81 -22.35
CA ARG A 38 -0.64 5.32 -20.96
C ARG A 38 -2.03 4.84 -20.53
N GLU A 39 -3.09 5.52 -20.95
CA GLU A 39 -4.47 5.15 -20.59
C GLU A 39 -4.88 3.80 -21.19
N ALA A 40 -4.53 3.56 -22.45
CA ALA A 40 -4.79 2.27 -23.11
C ALA A 40 -3.99 1.14 -22.45
N LEU A 41 -2.74 1.42 -22.07
CA LEU A 41 -1.90 0.45 -21.35
C LEU A 41 -2.46 0.14 -19.96
N LEU A 42 -2.90 1.15 -19.21
CA LEU A 42 -3.52 0.99 -17.91
C LEU A 42 -4.76 0.10 -18.00
N LYS A 43 -5.70 0.41 -18.91
CA LYS A 43 -6.91 -0.39 -19.10
C LYS A 43 -6.60 -1.85 -19.41
N LYS A 44 -5.61 -2.10 -20.29
CA LYS A 44 -5.16 -3.46 -20.62
C LYS A 44 -4.55 -4.17 -19.40
N MET A 45 -3.76 -3.47 -18.59
CA MET A 45 -3.14 -4.03 -17.39
C MET A 45 -4.17 -4.32 -16.30
N VAL A 46 -5.14 -3.43 -16.09
CA VAL A 46 -6.26 -3.64 -15.16
C VAL A 46 -7.09 -4.86 -15.58
N ALA A 47 -7.48 -4.95 -16.86
CA ALA A 47 -8.22 -6.11 -17.36
C ALA A 47 -7.43 -7.42 -17.18
N LYS A 48 -6.11 -7.40 -17.44
CA LYS A 48 -5.24 -8.55 -17.21
C LYS A 48 -5.14 -8.92 -15.74
N ALA A 49 -5.08 -7.94 -14.83
CA ALA A 49 -5.04 -8.18 -13.39
C ALA A 49 -6.35 -8.78 -12.88
N ILE A 50 -7.51 -8.28 -13.33
CA ILE A 50 -8.84 -8.83 -13.03
C ILE A 50 -8.95 -10.27 -13.52
N ALA A 51 -8.59 -10.54 -14.79
CA ALA A 51 -8.63 -11.89 -15.34
C ALA A 51 -7.69 -12.86 -14.61
N LYS A 52 -6.53 -12.37 -14.15
CA LYS A 52 -5.61 -13.17 -13.32
C LYS A 52 -6.17 -13.41 -11.92
N ALA A 53 -6.86 -12.44 -11.32
CA ALA A 53 -7.50 -12.59 -10.02
C ALA A 53 -8.59 -13.66 -10.05
N ASP A 54 -9.43 -13.65 -11.08
CA ASP A 54 -10.43 -14.68 -11.33
C ASP A 54 -9.77 -16.04 -11.55
N LYS A 55 -8.86 -16.15 -12.53
CA LYS A 55 -8.23 -17.43 -12.90
C LYS A 55 -7.40 -18.08 -11.80
N ASP A 56 -6.55 -17.30 -11.14
CA ASP A 56 -5.55 -17.85 -10.21
C ASP A 56 -6.07 -17.92 -8.76
N TYR A 57 -7.12 -17.18 -8.43
CA TYR A 57 -7.59 -17.04 -7.04
C TYR A 57 -9.12 -17.14 -6.88
N ASN A 58 -9.89 -17.33 -7.96
CA ASN A 58 -11.36 -17.33 -7.94
C ASN A 58 -11.93 -16.06 -7.29
N LEU A 59 -11.38 -14.90 -7.65
CA LEU A 59 -11.85 -13.59 -7.17
C LEU A 59 -12.61 -12.86 -8.27
N ASP A 60 -13.87 -12.52 -8.00
CA ASP A 60 -14.62 -11.54 -8.79
C ASP A 60 -14.15 -10.13 -8.38
N VAL A 61 -13.33 -9.53 -9.24
CA VAL A 61 -12.81 -8.17 -9.06
C VAL A 61 -13.54 -7.23 -10.00
N LYS A 62 -14.22 -6.24 -9.43
CA LYS A 62 -14.91 -5.18 -10.16
C LYS A 62 -14.26 -3.84 -9.87
N ILE A 63 -14.06 -3.04 -10.91
CA ILE A 63 -13.56 -1.68 -10.84
C ILE A 63 -14.43 -0.85 -11.78
N GLY A 64 -15.13 0.15 -11.26
CA GLY A 64 -16.03 0.99 -12.05
C GLY A 64 -15.28 1.86 -13.06
N SER A 65 -14.24 2.56 -12.60
CA SER A 65 -13.35 3.32 -13.48
C SER A 65 -11.90 3.24 -13.00
N ALA A 66 -10.96 3.37 -13.94
CA ALA A 66 -9.53 3.47 -13.70
C ALA A 66 -8.92 4.43 -14.72
N GLY A 67 -8.16 5.42 -14.27
CA GLY A 67 -7.52 6.41 -15.14
C GLY A 67 -6.42 7.18 -14.43
N PHE A 68 -5.54 7.84 -15.18
CA PHE A 68 -4.49 8.65 -14.57
C PHE A 68 -5.01 10.01 -14.09
N THR A 69 -4.56 10.43 -12.91
CA THR A 69 -4.72 11.78 -12.37
C THR A 69 -3.33 12.39 -12.20
N GLY A 70 -2.86 13.17 -13.16
CA GLY A 70 -1.47 13.64 -13.19
C GLY A 70 -0.53 12.70 -13.94
N LEU A 71 0.78 12.70 -13.63
CA LEU A 71 1.80 11.99 -14.42
C LEU A 71 1.93 10.50 -14.06
N SER A 72 1.88 10.16 -12.77
CA SER A 72 2.19 8.80 -12.25
C SER A 72 1.17 8.26 -11.27
N THR A 73 0.03 8.93 -11.13
CA THR A 73 -1.04 8.54 -10.22
C THR A 73 -2.22 7.98 -10.97
N VAL A 74 -2.70 6.82 -10.51
CA VAL A 74 -3.89 6.15 -11.03
C VAL A 74 -4.98 6.28 -9.99
N LYS A 75 -6.12 6.82 -10.40
CA LYS A 75 -7.35 6.85 -9.62
C LYS A 75 -8.29 5.75 -10.10
N MET A 76 -8.85 5.03 -9.15
CA MET A 76 -9.82 3.95 -9.35
C MET A 76 -11.05 4.19 -8.48
N THR A 77 -12.23 3.85 -9.01
CA THR A 77 -13.50 4.02 -8.29
C THR A 77 -14.34 2.76 -8.30
N ALA A 78 -15.23 2.64 -7.30
CA ALA A 78 -16.15 1.52 -7.13
C ALA A 78 -15.44 0.16 -7.25
N ILE A 79 -14.45 -0.05 -6.40
CA ILE A 79 -13.65 -1.27 -6.36
C ILE A 79 -14.36 -2.28 -5.47
N SER A 80 -14.56 -3.50 -5.97
CA SER A 80 -15.07 -4.62 -5.18
C SER A 80 -14.24 -5.87 -5.44
N VAL A 81 -13.92 -6.60 -4.38
CA VAL A 81 -13.25 -7.90 -4.46
C VAL A 81 -14.09 -8.90 -3.69
N VAL A 82 -14.64 -9.86 -4.42
CA VAL A 82 -15.51 -10.91 -3.87
C VAL A 82 -14.92 -12.26 -4.23
N PRO A 83 -14.41 -13.02 -3.24
CA PRO A 83 -14.07 -14.42 -3.47
C PRO A 83 -15.32 -15.22 -3.83
N LYS A 84 -15.20 -16.12 -4.79
CA LYS A 84 -16.33 -16.92 -5.27
C LYS A 84 -17.01 -17.68 -4.14
N ASP A 85 -18.34 -17.59 -4.09
CA ASP A 85 -19.20 -18.23 -3.07
C ASP A 85 -18.85 -17.81 -1.62
N ARG A 86 -18.33 -16.60 -1.42
CA ARG A 86 -17.97 -16.04 -0.11
C ARG A 86 -18.43 -14.58 0.02
N ASP A 87 -18.39 -14.07 1.25
CA ASP A 87 -18.69 -12.67 1.53
C ASP A 87 -17.69 -11.72 0.88
N THR A 88 -18.16 -10.51 0.55
CA THR A 88 -17.34 -9.42 -0.01
C THR A 88 -16.16 -9.14 0.91
N LEU A 89 -14.95 -9.29 0.36
CA LEU A 89 -13.71 -9.10 1.09
C LEU A 89 -13.29 -7.63 1.11
N VAL A 90 -13.41 -6.94 -0.02
CA VAL A 90 -13.02 -5.53 -0.16
C VAL A 90 -14.10 -4.76 -0.89
N ASN A 91 -14.42 -3.57 -0.40
CA ASN A 91 -15.21 -2.58 -1.12
C ASN A 91 -14.61 -1.20 -0.88
N LEU A 92 -14.20 -0.50 -1.93
CA LEU A 92 -13.64 0.86 -1.85
C LEU A 92 -14.41 1.77 -2.80
N ASN A 93 -14.80 2.94 -2.32
CA ASN A 93 -15.45 3.95 -3.15
C ASN A 93 -14.43 4.61 -4.08
N GLU A 94 -13.31 5.10 -3.52
CA GLU A 94 -12.25 5.73 -4.28
C GLU A 94 -10.85 5.38 -3.73
N LEU A 95 -9.94 5.02 -4.64
CA LEU A 95 -8.54 4.76 -4.34
C LEU A 95 -7.66 5.43 -5.41
N SER A 96 -6.75 6.30 -4.99
CA SER A 96 -5.70 6.86 -5.82
C SER A 96 -4.34 6.36 -5.36
N VAL A 97 -3.54 5.83 -6.28
CA VAL A 97 -2.20 5.31 -6.01
C VAL A 97 -1.21 5.94 -6.99
N GLY A 98 -0.25 6.68 -6.44
CA GLY A 98 0.85 7.28 -7.18
C GLY A 98 2.14 6.50 -6.99
N VAL A 99 2.96 6.46 -8.04
CA VAL A 99 4.29 5.84 -8.01
C VAL A 99 5.39 6.84 -8.34
N LYS A 100 6.59 6.61 -7.83
CA LYS A 100 7.77 7.42 -8.15
C LYS A 100 8.27 7.12 -9.55
N LEU A 101 8.33 8.14 -10.41
CA LEU A 101 8.76 8.00 -11.81
C LEU A 101 10.21 7.55 -11.95
N PHE A 102 11.14 8.13 -11.20
CA PHE A 102 12.57 7.84 -11.37
C PHE A 102 12.93 6.37 -11.04
N PRO A 103 12.52 5.80 -9.88
CA PRO A 103 12.67 4.37 -9.62
C PRO A 103 11.98 3.48 -10.66
N LEU A 104 10.81 3.90 -11.16
CA LEU A 104 10.01 3.12 -12.12
C LEU A 104 10.75 2.92 -13.45
N ILE A 105 11.54 3.90 -13.91
CA ILE A 105 12.35 3.78 -15.13
C ILE A 105 13.37 2.64 -15.01
N PHE A 106 13.86 2.36 -13.79
CA PHE A 106 14.76 1.24 -13.50
C PHE A 106 14.02 -0.04 -13.09
N GLY A 107 12.70 -0.10 -13.27
CA GLY A 107 11.86 -1.26 -12.93
C GLY A 107 11.54 -1.40 -11.44
N ASN A 108 11.86 -0.41 -10.62
CA ASN A 108 11.55 -0.41 -9.19
C ASN A 108 10.26 0.36 -8.91
N VAL A 109 9.20 -0.35 -8.53
CA VAL A 109 7.91 0.27 -8.19
C VAL A 109 7.93 0.72 -6.74
N LYS A 110 8.00 2.04 -6.52
CA LYS A 110 7.85 2.67 -5.20
C LYS A 110 6.61 3.54 -5.17
N LEU A 111 5.83 3.45 -4.10
CA LEU A 111 4.68 4.31 -3.89
C LEU A 111 5.16 5.74 -3.60
N ALA A 112 4.47 6.72 -4.20
CA ALA A 112 4.65 8.13 -3.95
C ALA A 112 3.49 8.64 -3.09
N GLU A 113 2.25 8.40 -3.53
CA GLU A 113 1.07 8.79 -2.78
C GLU A 113 0.04 7.65 -2.70
N LEU A 114 -0.74 7.64 -1.63
CA LEU A 114 -1.93 6.81 -1.49
C LEU A 114 -3.08 7.64 -0.92
N LYS A 115 -4.19 7.74 -1.65
CA LYS A 115 -5.41 8.37 -1.16
C LYS A 115 -6.55 7.36 -1.20
N LEU A 116 -7.19 7.14 -0.08
CA LEU A 116 -8.34 6.24 0.04
C LEU A 116 -9.48 7.03 0.66
N ASN A 117 -10.61 7.09 -0.05
CA ASN A 117 -11.80 7.71 0.48
C ASN A 117 -12.91 6.67 0.53
N GLU A 118 -13.28 6.31 1.75
CA GLU A 118 -14.38 5.40 2.09
C GLU A 118 -14.22 3.98 1.57
N GLY A 119 -14.33 3.02 2.49
CA GLY A 119 -14.34 1.62 2.12
C GLY A 119 -14.21 0.71 3.31
N PHE A 120 -14.22 -0.59 3.03
CA PHE A 120 -13.96 -1.59 4.03
C PHE A 120 -13.17 -2.78 3.48
N VAL A 121 -12.47 -3.42 4.40
CA VAL A 121 -12.01 -4.81 4.27
C VAL A 121 -12.76 -5.62 5.29
N ASN A 122 -13.39 -6.71 4.88
CA ASN A 122 -14.20 -7.55 5.73
C ASN A 122 -13.72 -8.99 5.65
N ILE A 123 -13.10 -9.48 6.71
CA ILE A 123 -12.67 -10.86 6.84
C ILE A 123 -13.74 -11.62 7.62
N VAL A 124 -14.25 -12.68 7.00
CA VAL A 124 -15.28 -13.53 7.60
C VAL A 124 -14.75 -14.95 7.71
N PHE A 125 -14.78 -15.49 8.92
CA PHE A 125 -14.59 -16.91 9.19
C PHE A 125 -15.96 -17.53 9.48
N LYS A 126 -16.23 -18.68 8.86
CA LYS A 126 -17.43 -19.47 9.13
C LYS A 126 -17.03 -20.93 9.13
N ASP A 127 -17.16 -21.58 10.27
CA ASP A 127 -16.75 -22.97 10.48
C ASP A 127 -15.27 -23.18 10.08
N SER A 128 -15.01 -23.96 9.02
CA SER A 128 -13.68 -24.26 8.50
C SER A 128 -13.30 -23.46 7.25
N ILE A 129 -14.15 -22.52 6.83
CA ILE A 129 -13.96 -21.73 5.62
C ILE A 129 -13.84 -20.25 5.95
N SER A 130 -13.07 -19.53 5.14
CA SER A 130 -12.99 -18.08 5.20
C SER A 130 -13.05 -17.46 3.81
N ASN A 131 -13.41 -16.18 3.75
CA ASN A 131 -13.29 -15.40 2.52
C ASN A 131 -11.83 -14.97 2.20
N ILE A 132 -10.84 -15.47 2.96
CA ILE A 132 -9.40 -15.28 2.69
C ILE A 132 -8.66 -16.60 2.42
N ASP A 133 -9.39 -17.70 2.25
CA ASP A 133 -8.86 -19.04 2.03
C ASP A 133 -7.85 -19.12 0.88
N PHE A 134 -8.06 -18.34 -0.18
CA PHE A 134 -7.18 -18.27 -1.35
C PHE A 134 -5.76 -17.80 -0.99
N ILE A 135 -5.60 -17.01 0.07
CA ILE A 135 -4.30 -16.57 0.60
C ILE A 135 -3.72 -17.67 1.50
N LEU A 136 -4.53 -18.22 2.40
CA LEU A 136 -4.10 -19.16 3.43
C LEU A 136 -3.65 -20.50 2.84
N LYS A 137 -4.39 -21.03 1.85
CA LYS A 137 -4.10 -22.34 1.22
C LYS A 137 -2.81 -22.32 0.41
N ARG A 138 -2.39 -21.17 -0.11
CA ARG A 138 -1.16 -21.03 -0.91
C ARG A 138 0.13 -21.05 -0.09
N LYS A 139 0.07 -20.75 1.20
CA LYS A 139 1.25 -20.82 2.09
C LYS A 139 1.63 -22.24 2.50
N LYS A 140 0.84 -23.27 2.15
CA LYS A 140 1.22 -24.69 2.34
C LYS A 140 2.18 -25.16 1.23
N LYS A 141 3.32 -24.49 1.07
CA LYS A 141 4.44 -25.03 0.29
C LYS A 141 5.35 -25.73 1.29
N ASP A 142 5.59 -27.02 1.07
CA ASP A 142 6.38 -27.92 1.92
C ASP A 142 7.60 -27.24 2.53
N SER A 143 7.53 -26.98 3.83
CA SER A 143 8.70 -26.60 4.61
C SER A 143 9.23 -27.88 5.25
N THR A 144 10.01 -28.65 4.49
CA THR A 144 10.89 -29.71 5.00
C THR A 144 12.16 -29.12 5.62
N GLU A 145 12.09 -27.92 6.17
CA GLU A 145 13.22 -27.29 6.87
C GLU A 145 13.15 -27.63 8.35
N THR A 146 14.19 -28.36 8.79
CA THR A 146 14.46 -28.75 10.17
C THR A 146 14.35 -27.55 11.10
N LYS A 147 13.62 -27.74 12.21
CA LYS A 147 13.40 -26.75 13.29
C LYS A 147 14.70 -26.09 13.75
N SER A 148 15.11 -25.00 13.11
CA SER A 148 16.07 -24.06 13.67
C SER A 148 15.36 -23.20 14.72
N LYS A 149 16.10 -22.71 15.71
CA LYS A 149 15.55 -21.80 16.74
C LYS A 149 14.91 -20.60 16.05
N VAL A 150 13.60 -20.46 16.20
CA VAL A 150 12.82 -19.35 15.65
C VAL A 150 13.32 -18.04 16.28
N ASN A 151 14.11 -17.27 15.52
CA ASN A 151 14.57 -15.96 15.96
C ASN A 151 13.46 -14.93 15.71
N LEU A 152 12.66 -14.67 16.74
CA LEU A 152 11.56 -13.71 16.67
C LEU A 152 12.03 -12.30 16.29
N SER A 153 13.25 -11.90 16.68
CA SER A 153 13.82 -10.60 16.33
C SER A 153 14.11 -10.48 14.84
N GLU A 154 14.59 -11.55 14.20
CA GLU A 154 14.82 -11.60 12.77
C GLU A 154 13.51 -11.63 11.98
N ILE A 155 12.51 -12.36 12.47
CA ILE A 155 11.17 -12.35 11.88
C ILE A 155 10.57 -10.94 11.98
N ALA A 156 10.67 -10.29 13.15
CA ALA A 156 10.17 -8.95 13.37
C ALA A 156 10.88 -7.92 12.48
N SER A 157 12.21 -7.96 12.37
CA SER A 157 12.97 -7.03 11.52
C SER A 157 12.66 -7.23 10.03
N ASN A 158 12.54 -8.48 9.58
CA ASN A 158 12.16 -8.81 8.20
C ASN A 158 10.73 -8.37 7.88
N LEU A 159 9.78 -8.57 8.80
CA LEU A 159 8.41 -8.08 8.65
C LEU A 159 8.37 -6.55 8.62
N LEU A 160 9.09 -5.89 9.55
CA LEU A 160 9.16 -4.43 9.61
C LEU A 160 9.70 -3.85 8.31
N ASN A 161 10.83 -4.38 7.82
CA ASN A 161 11.38 -3.96 6.52
C ASN A 161 10.36 -4.13 5.39
N GLN A 162 9.67 -5.27 5.31
CA GLN A 162 8.67 -5.52 4.28
C GLN A 162 7.47 -4.56 4.32
N VAL A 163 7.08 -4.11 5.51
CA VAL A 163 5.99 -3.14 5.69
C VAL A 163 6.47 -1.73 5.34
N LEU A 164 7.64 -1.32 5.86
CA LEU A 164 8.20 0.02 5.64
C LEU A 164 8.38 0.38 4.17
N TYR A 165 8.84 -0.57 3.34
CA TYR A 165 8.99 -0.32 1.90
C TYR A 165 7.68 -0.13 1.13
N LYS A 166 6.54 -0.46 1.76
CA LYS A 166 5.21 -0.33 1.16
C LYS A 166 4.45 0.89 1.66
N ILE A 167 5.03 1.67 2.56
CA ILE A 167 4.45 2.94 2.99
C ILE A 167 4.74 3.98 1.89
N PRO A 168 3.73 4.72 1.38
CA PRO A 168 3.95 5.82 0.45
C PRO A 168 4.67 6.99 1.14
N ASP A 169 5.18 7.96 0.36
CA ASP A 169 5.71 9.19 0.95
C ASP A 169 4.58 10.03 1.55
N ASP A 170 3.45 10.13 0.82
CA ASP A 170 2.25 10.84 1.27
C ASP A 170 1.06 9.88 1.33
N MET A 171 0.23 10.02 2.36
CA MET A 171 -0.95 9.19 2.58
C MET A 171 -2.14 10.03 3.05
N ASP A 172 -3.32 9.75 2.54
CA ASP A 172 -4.59 10.29 3.05
C ASP A 172 -5.68 9.21 2.99
N VAL A 173 -5.95 8.57 4.12
CA VAL A 173 -6.94 7.52 4.28
C VAL A 173 -8.09 8.07 5.12
N LYS A 174 -9.29 8.05 4.55
CA LYS A 174 -10.52 8.52 5.19
C LYS A 174 -11.55 7.40 5.21
N ASN A 175 -12.18 7.21 6.38
CA ASN A 175 -13.32 6.30 6.56
C ASN A 175 -13.04 4.86 6.07
N MET A 176 -11.84 4.35 6.33
CA MET A 176 -11.51 2.95 6.02
C MET A 176 -11.88 2.08 7.20
N VAL A 177 -12.69 1.04 6.99
CA VAL A 177 -13.10 0.14 8.06
C VAL A 177 -12.56 -1.27 7.82
N PHE A 178 -11.67 -1.74 8.67
CA PHE A 178 -11.33 -3.16 8.72
C PHE A 178 -12.31 -3.88 9.65
N LYS A 179 -12.86 -5.00 9.20
CA LYS A 179 -13.80 -5.83 9.96
C LYS A 179 -13.29 -7.26 9.99
N LEU A 180 -13.40 -7.88 11.14
CA LEU A 180 -13.18 -9.30 11.36
C LEU A 180 -14.42 -9.85 12.04
N ASN A 181 -15.08 -10.79 11.39
CA ASN A 181 -16.25 -11.47 11.91
C ASN A 181 -15.96 -12.96 11.93
N ASP A 182 -15.99 -13.58 13.10
CA ASP A 182 -15.81 -15.02 13.23
C ASP A 182 -17.12 -15.82 13.14
N ASN A 183 -18.23 -15.13 12.87
CA ASN A 183 -19.57 -15.68 12.74
C ASN A 183 -20.01 -16.51 13.96
N ASP A 184 -19.43 -16.25 15.12
CA ASP A 184 -19.75 -16.87 16.39
C ASP A 184 -19.95 -15.75 17.43
N THR A 185 -18.92 -15.46 18.23
CA THR A 185 -19.04 -14.62 19.43
C THR A 185 -18.30 -13.29 19.32
N ALA A 186 -17.37 -13.13 18.38
CA ALA A 186 -16.46 -12.00 18.38
C ALA A 186 -16.41 -11.26 17.04
N LYS A 187 -16.79 -9.98 17.11
CA LYS A 187 -16.62 -9.03 16.01
C LYS A 187 -15.58 -8.00 16.40
N LEU A 188 -14.69 -7.70 15.48
CA LEU A 188 -13.68 -6.66 15.64
C LEU A 188 -13.77 -5.71 14.47
N SER A 189 -13.84 -4.42 14.76
CA SER A 189 -13.80 -3.38 13.72
C SER A 189 -12.79 -2.31 14.06
N PHE A 190 -12.03 -1.87 13.05
CA PHE A 190 -11.12 -0.75 13.12
C PHE A 190 -11.53 0.26 12.06
N ALA A 191 -12.14 1.37 12.48
CA ALA A 191 -12.37 2.51 11.61
C ALA A 191 -11.16 3.44 11.67
N THR A 192 -10.43 3.53 10.58
CA THR A 192 -9.14 4.20 10.47
C THR A 192 -9.25 5.47 9.65
N VAL A 193 -8.67 6.54 10.19
CA VAL A 193 -8.28 7.75 9.46
C VAL A 193 -6.79 7.90 9.64
N ALA A 194 -6.04 8.10 8.56
CA ALA A 194 -4.59 8.21 8.62
C ALA A 194 -4.05 9.17 7.57
N THR A 195 -3.06 9.96 7.95
CA THR A 195 -2.36 10.90 7.08
C THR A 195 -0.85 10.75 7.25
N ILE A 196 -0.13 10.80 6.13
CA ILE A 196 1.31 11.07 6.11
C ILE A 196 1.50 12.27 5.19
N ASP A 197 2.10 13.33 5.70
CA ASP A 197 2.40 14.54 4.95
C ASP A 197 3.80 15.03 5.34
N GLY A 198 4.72 15.09 4.37
CA GLY A 198 6.11 15.47 4.64
C GLY A 198 6.85 14.53 5.61
N GLY A 199 6.34 13.31 5.77
CA GLY A 199 6.81 12.30 6.72
C GLY A 199 6.13 12.34 8.09
N ASP A 200 5.34 13.37 8.41
CA ASP A 200 4.58 13.40 9.66
C ASP A 200 3.39 12.44 9.56
N LEU A 201 3.40 11.40 10.39
CA LEU A 201 2.33 10.42 10.52
C LEU A 201 1.34 10.85 11.60
N LYS A 202 0.06 10.88 11.24
CA LYS A 202 -1.06 10.95 12.18
C LYS A 202 -2.11 9.94 11.81
N SER A 203 -2.58 9.16 12.77
CA SER A 203 -3.65 8.21 12.53
C SER A 203 -4.51 8.03 13.77
N THR A 204 -5.81 7.95 13.56
CA THR A 204 -6.78 7.59 14.58
C THR A 204 -7.50 6.32 14.16
N ILE A 205 -7.57 5.35 15.06
CA ILE A 205 -8.28 4.10 14.87
C ILE A 205 -9.35 3.97 15.95
N ASN A 206 -10.61 4.02 15.54
CA ASN A 206 -11.73 3.72 16.41
C ASN A 206 -11.99 2.21 16.39
N VAL A 207 -11.81 1.58 17.55
CA VAL A 207 -12.00 0.15 17.77
C VAL A 207 -13.43 -0.11 18.23
N ASN A 208 -14.08 -1.08 17.59
CA ASN A 208 -15.42 -1.56 17.95
C ASN A 208 -16.44 -0.44 18.17
N ASN A 209 -16.40 0.59 17.32
CA ASN A 209 -17.39 1.66 17.32
C ASN A 209 -17.42 2.48 18.63
N GLY A 210 -16.26 2.68 19.25
CA GLY A 210 -16.06 3.56 20.42
C GLY A 210 -15.62 2.86 21.70
N GLU A 211 -15.39 1.54 21.69
CA GLU A 211 -14.87 0.84 22.87
C GLU A 211 -13.47 1.33 23.25
N SER A 212 -12.66 1.67 22.25
CA SER A 212 -11.35 2.30 22.40
C SER A 212 -11.04 3.14 21.16
N THR A 213 -10.38 4.28 21.36
CA THR A 213 -9.83 5.10 20.28
C THR A 213 -8.33 5.13 20.44
N TRP A 214 -7.63 4.66 19.41
CA TRP A 214 -6.17 4.63 19.38
C TRP A 214 -5.66 5.76 18.50
N HIS A 215 -4.59 6.39 18.94
CA HIS A 215 -3.88 7.42 18.22
C HIS A 215 -2.46 6.94 17.95
N PHE A 216 -2.01 7.22 16.74
CA PHE A 216 -0.65 6.97 16.27
C PHE A 216 -0.12 8.27 15.73
N ASP A 217 0.91 8.80 16.38
CA ASP A 217 1.62 10.00 15.96
C ASP A 217 3.08 9.65 15.72
N GLY A 218 3.74 10.33 14.78
CA GLY A 218 5.16 10.12 14.61
C GLY A 218 5.72 10.61 13.29
N TYR A 219 6.85 10.04 12.91
CA TYR A 219 7.59 10.36 11.70
C TYR A 219 7.92 9.09 10.91
N VAL A 220 7.66 9.13 9.61
CA VAL A 220 7.92 8.05 8.67
C VAL A 220 8.68 8.62 7.48
N ASN A 221 9.85 8.08 7.21
CA ASN A 221 10.59 8.37 5.98
C ASN A 221 10.96 7.06 5.28
N PRO A 222 10.17 6.63 4.29
CA PRO A 222 10.43 5.40 3.54
C PRO A 222 11.76 5.43 2.75
N GLY A 223 12.25 6.63 2.43
CA GLY A 223 13.51 6.84 1.69
C GLY A 223 14.75 6.49 2.53
N SER A 224 14.81 7.00 3.77
CA SER A 224 15.87 6.73 4.75
C SER A 224 15.60 5.50 5.61
N LYS A 225 14.40 4.90 5.51
CA LYS A 225 13.91 3.81 6.38
C LYS A 225 13.80 4.21 7.85
N GLU A 226 13.51 5.48 8.10
CA GLU A 226 13.29 5.98 9.44
C GLU A 226 11.82 5.82 9.80
N LEU A 227 11.58 5.28 10.98
CA LEU A 227 10.25 5.13 11.55
C LEU A 227 10.32 5.43 13.03
N SER A 228 9.58 6.44 13.46
CA SER A 228 9.28 6.72 14.86
C SER A 228 7.77 6.83 14.97
N ILE A 229 7.17 5.96 15.78
CA ILE A 229 5.73 5.99 16.04
C ILE A 229 5.57 5.99 17.56
N THR A 230 4.65 6.81 18.04
CA THR A 230 4.09 6.74 19.37
C THR A 230 2.63 6.32 19.26
N ALA A 231 2.25 5.28 19.99
CA ALA A 231 0.87 4.81 20.03
C ALA A 231 0.27 4.94 21.43
N TYR A 232 -0.93 5.50 21.54
CA TYR A 232 -1.66 5.67 22.80
C TYR A 232 -3.18 5.57 22.59
N ALA A 233 -3.95 5.48 23.67
CA ALA A 233 -5.41 5.45 23.62
C ALA A 233 -6.04 6.51 24.54
N ASP A 234 -7.27 6.91 24.22
CA ASP A 234 -7.98 7.93 24.98
C ASP A 234 -8.32 7.47 26.40
N GLY A 235 -7.62 8.03 27.39
CA GLY A 235 -7.91 7.86 28.82
C GLY A 235 -7.86 6.41 29.34
N LYS A 236 -7.33 5.48 28.54
CA LYS A 236 -7.26 4.05 28.81
C LYS A 236 -5.98 3.47 28.20
N LYS A 237 -5.66 2.23 28.58
CA LYS A 237 -4.63 1.44 27.91
C LYS A 237 -5.09 1.08 26.48
N LEU A 238 -4.15 0.90 25.58
CA LEU A 238 -4.37 0.25 24.29
C LEU A 238 -4.82 -1.19 24.55
N GLU A 239 -6.12 -1.44 24.45
CA GLU A 239 -6.72 -2.76 24.71
C GLU A 239 -7.38 -3.30 23.45
N LEU A 240 -7.27 -4.62 23.23
CA LEU A 240 -7.91 -5.36 22.14
C LEU A 240 -9.09 -6.17 22.71
N PRO A 241 -10.33 -5.66 22.65
CA PRO A 241 -11.48 -6.30 23.28
C PRO A 241 -11.76 -7.71 22.73
N TYR A 242 -11.45 -7.94 21.45
CA TYR A 242 -11.62 -9.22 20.75
C TYR A 242 -10.91 -10.40 21.44
N LEU A 243 -9.68 -10.19 21.95
CA LEU A 243 -8.92 -11.26 22.62
C LEU A 243 -9.58 -11.67 23.95
N ASN A 244 -10.18 -10.71 24.66
CA ASN A 244 -10.80 -10.97 25.94
C ASN A 244 -12.08 -11.81 25.78
N ASN A 245 -12.91 -11.49 24.79
CA ASN A 245 -14.18 -12.18 24.59
C ASN A 245 -14.01 -13.61 24.06
N LYS A 246 -12.99 -13.85 23.21
CA LYS A 246 -12.80 -15.15 22.56
C LYS A 246 -11.78 -16.06 23.26
N LEU A 247 -10.70 -15.51 23.75
CA LEU A 247 -9.58 -16.27 24.34
C LEU A 247 -9.49 -16.12 25.85
N HIS A 248 -10.40 -15.36 26.47
CA HIS A 248 -10.32 -14.96 27.88
C HIS A 248 -8.94 -14.38 28.24
N ALA A 249 -8.32 -13.70 27.28
CA ALA A 249 -6.98 -13.15 27.39
C ALA A 249 -7.02 -11.63 27.24
N LYS A 250 -6.48 -10.91 28.21
CA LYS A 250 -6.37 -9.44 28.17
C LYS A 250 -4.97 -9.04 27.71
N LEU A 251 -4.90 -8.31 26.60
CA LEU A 251 -3.69 -7.66 26.12
C LEU A 251 -3.88 -6.15 26.24
N SER A 252 -2.98 -5.49 26.99
CA SER A 252 -3.05 -4.04 27.23
C SER A 252 -1.65 -3.42 27.22
N PHE A 253 -1.51 -2.25 26.59
CA PHE A 253 -0.27 -1.45 26.59
C PHE A 253 -0.56 -0.03 27.04
N ASP A 254 0.38 0.61 27.75
CA ASP A 254 0.21 2.01 28.19
C ASP A 254 0.54 2.99 27.05
N THR A 255 1.77 2.97 26.57
CA THR A 255 2.22 3.72 25.39
C THR A 255 3.36 2.92 24.77
N LEU A 256 3.41 2.88 23.44
CA LEU A 256 4.46 2.19 22.66
C LEU A 256 5.23 3.19 21.81
#